data_AF-A0A0B7HR33-F1
#
_entry.id   AF-A0A0B7HR33-F1
#
_cell.length_a   1.000
_cell.length_b   1.000
_cell.length_c   1.000
_cell.angle_alpha   90.00
_cell.angle_beta   90.00
_cell.angle_gamma   90.00
#
_symmetry.space_group_name_H-M   'P 1'
#
loop_
_entity.id
_entity.type
_entity.pdbx_description
1 polymer ?
#
loop_
_entity_poly.entity_id
_entity_poly.type
_entity_poly.pdbx_seq_one_letter_code
_entity_poly.pdbx_strand_id
1 'polypeptide(L)'
;MLKYYYTLWVDAVLFIRKKKKNKDIFYPLVIMVPPLAFNVLCLSFLLDFLGIKVNILNVGNYFLSLLGIYNNFLGTCIGCIVILYPNYLLIFKGNKIEFLIEKYPNYNGKLFILYWLVSTFVPLLIINYLVFTR
;
A
#
# COMPACT_ATOMS: atom_id res chain seq x y z
N MET A 1 -2.80 17.27 3.44
CA MET A 1 -2.70 15.86 3.00
C MET A 1 -1.30 15.46 2.54
N LEU A 2 -0.71 16.09 1.52
CA LEU A 2 0.62 15.72 1.00
C LEU A 2 1.74 15.74 2.06
N LYS A 3 1.68 16.66 3.03
CA LYS A 3 2.63 16.71 4.15
C LYS A 3 2.70 15.38 4.91
N TYR A 4 1.56 14.82 5.33
CA TYR A 4 1.51 13.56 6.07
C TYR A 4 1.96 12.37 5.22
N TYR A 5 1.56 12.35 3.95
CA TYR A 5 1.99 11.32 3.00
C TYR A 5 3.52 11.29 2.87
N TYR A 6 4.16 12.42 2.61
CA TYR A 6 5.62 12.47 2.49
C TYR A 6 6.34 12.23 3.82
N THR A 7 5.77 12.71 4.92
CA THR A 7 6.30 12.45 6.26
C THR A 7 6.32 10.96 6.59
N LEU A 8 5.24 10.24 6.26
CA LEU A 8 5.15 8.79 6.43
C LEU A 8 6.22 8.06 5.60
N TRP A 9 6.39 8.46 4.34
CA TRP A 9 7.42 7.89 3.47
C TRP A 9 8.83 8.16 3.94
N VAL A 10 9.13 9.39 4.39
CA VAL A 10 10.42 9.75 4.95
C VAL A 10 10.72 8.94 6.21
N ASP A 11 9.74 8.81 7.11
CA ASP A 11 9.88 8.02 8.34
C ASP A 11 10.13 6.54 8.03
N ALA A 12 9.41 5.97 7.06
CA ALA A 12 9.59 4.58 6.61
C ALA A 12 10.97 4.35 5.97
N VAL A 13 11.37 5.23 5.06
CA VAL A 13 12.66 5.13 4.35
C VAL A 13 13.82 5.24 5.33
N LEU A 14 13.82 6.24 6.22
CA LEU A 14 14.90 6.41 7.20
C LEU A 14 14.96 5.25 8.19
N PHE A 15 13.81 4.75 8.65
CA PHE A 15 13.76 3.58 9.54
C PHE A 15 14.37 2.33 8.88
N ILE A 16 14.03 2.07 7.63
CA ILE A 16 14.52 0.90 6.90
C ILE A 16 16.00 1.04 6.55
N ARG A 17 16.43 2.21 6.07
CA ARG A 17 17.85 2.50 5.79
C ARG A 17 18.72 2.31 7.03
N LYS A 18 18.25 2.78 8.19
CA LYS A 18 18.92 2.60 9.49
C LYS A 18 19.08 1.12 9.85
N LYS A 19 18.04 0.30 9.65
CA LYS A 19 18.09 -1.14 9.94
C LYS A 19 18.95 -1.94 8.94
N LYS A 20 18.85 -1.65 7.65
CA LYS A 20 19.56 -2.37 6.59
C LYS A 20 20.98 -1.85 6.33
N LYS A 21 21.35 -0.71 6.93
CA LYS A 21 22.62 0.01 6.68
C LYS A 21 22.90 0.21 5.18
N ASN A 22 21.84 0.45 4.40
CA ASN A 22 21.89 0.63 2.95
C ASN A 22 20.91 1.74 2.55
N LYS A 23 21.19 2.46 1.45
CA LYS A 23 20.31 3.51 0.87
C LYS A 23 19.25 2.98 -0.10
N ASP A 24 19.17 1.66 -0.27
CA ASP A 24 18.24 0.99 -1.17
C ASP A 24 16.76 1.40 -0.96
N ILE A 25 16.07 1.54 -2.09
CA ILE A 25 14.68 1.96 -2.22
C ILE A 25 13.71 0.77 -2.31
N PHE A 26 14.23 -0.43 -2.60
CA PHE A 26 13.42 -1.63 -2.77
C PHE A 26 12.68 -2.03 -1.50
N TYR A 27 13.36 -2.07 -0.36
CA TYR A 27 12.73 -2.46 0.91
C TYR A 27 11.61 -1.53 1.38
N PRO A 28 11.77 -0.19 1.36
CA PRO A 28 10.65 0.72 1.63
C PRO A 28 9.43 0.51 0.74
N LEU A 29 9.64 0.27 -0.56
CA LEU A 29 8.56 -0.01 -1.51
C LEU A 29 7.83 -1.30 -1.13
N VAL A 30 8.56 -2.41 -0.99
CA VAL A 30 7.96 -3.73 -0.70
C VAL A 30 7.19 -3.72 0.62
N ILE A 31 7.66 -2.98 1.63
CA ILE A 31 7.02 -2.94 2.96
C ILE A 31 5.79 -2.02 2.98
N MET A 32 5.78 -0.93 2.20
CA MET A 32 4.70 0.06 2.18
C MET A 32 3.53 -0.32 1.24
N VAL A 33 3.75 -1.24 0.29
CA VAL A 33 2.73 -1.69 -0.66
C VAL A 33 1.61 -2.50 0.00
N PRO A 34 1.85 -3.49 0.87
CA PRO A 34 0.79 -4.31 1.46
C PRO A 34 -0.25 -3.51 2.26
N PRO A 35 0.10 -2.59 3.18
CA PRO A 35 -0.90 -1.79 3.91
C PRO A 35 -1.79 -0.97 2.97
N LEU A 36 -1.22 -0.45 1.87
CA LEU A 36 -2.02 0.28 0.90
C LEU A 36 -2.96 -0.64 0.11
N ALA A 37 -2.49 -1.83 -0.28
CA ALA A 37 -3.32 -2.83 -0.94
C ALA A 37 -4.50 -3.23 -0.04
N PHE A 38 -4.27 -3.43 1.26
CA PHE A 38 -5.33 -3.70 2.22
C PHE A 38 -6.32 -2.54 2.37
N ASN A 39 -5.83 -1.29 2.42
CA ASN A 39 -6.72 -0.12 2.45
C ASN A 39 -7.64 -0.06 1.21
N VAL A 40 -7.09 -0.27 0.01
CA VAL A 40 -7.88 -0.27 -1.24
C VAL A 40 -8.83 -1.46 -1.29
N LEU A 41 -8.39 -2.65 -0.86
CA LEU A 41 -9.24 -3.82 -0.76
C LEU A 41 -10.42 -3.56 0.19
N CYS A 42 -10.17 -3.03 1.39
CA CYS A 42 -11.21 -2.68 2.34
C CYS A 42 -12.18 -1.65 1.77
N LEU A 43 -11.68 -0.63 1.06
CA LEU A 43 -12.53 0.35 0.39
C LEU A 43 -13.42 -0.32 -0.66
N SER A 44 -12.89 -1.26 -1.45
CA SER A 44 -13.69 -2.00 -2.43
C SER A 44 -14.81 -2.83 -1.80
N PHE A 45 -14.56 -3.50 -0.67
CA PHE A 45 -15.58 -4.22 0.08
C PHE A 45 -16.63 -3.30 0.70
N LEU A 46 -16.22 -2.14 1.23
CA LEU A 46 -17.16 -1.13 1.75
C LEU A 46 -18.05 -0.57 0.63
N LEU A 47 -17.48 -0.26 -0.54
CA LEU A 47 -18.25 0.23 -1.68
C LEU A 47 -19.24 -0.82 -2.17
N ASP A 48 -18.84 -2.10 -2.26
CA ASP A 48 -19.74 -3.18 -2.64
C ASP A 48 -20.86 -3.41 -1.60
N PHE A 49 -20.56 -3.28 -0.31
CA PHE A 49 -21.56 -3.31 0.76
C PHE A 49 -22.60 -2.19 0.61
N LEU A 50 -22.17 -1.00 0.16
CA LEU A 50 -23.05 0.13 -0.15
C LEU A 50 -23.77 0.02 -1.52
N GLY A 51 -23.58 -1.08 -2.25
CA GLY A 51 -24.16 -1.31 -3.57
C GLY A 51 -23.43 -0.63 -4.73
N ILE A 52 -22.26 -0.05 -4.50
CA ILE A 52 -21.42 0.59 -5.52
C ILE A 52 -20.43 -0.44 -6.08
N LYS A 53 -20.67 -0.90 -7.30
CA LYS A 53 -19.80 -1.90 -7.97
C LYS A 53 -18.55 -1.24 -8.54
N VAL A 54 -17.38 -1.64 -8.07
CA VAL A 54 -16.07 -1.20 -8.60
C VAL A 54 -15.36 -2.38 -9.27
N ASN A 55 -15.06 -2.29 -10.57
CA ASN A 55 -14.43 -3.36 -11.35
C ASN A 55 -12.89 -3.40 -11.21
N ILE A 56 -12.39 -3.53 -9.98
CA ILE A 56 -10.94 -3.72 -9.73
C ILE A 56 -10.49 -5.13 -10.19
N LEU A 57 -11.40 -6.11 -10.10
CA LEU A 57 -11.20 -7.50 -10.51
C LEU A 57 -10.69 -7.66 -11.94
N ASN A 58 -11.20 -6.86 -12.88
CA ASN A 58 -10.87 -7.01 -14.30
C ASN A 58 -9.38 -6.74 -14.59
N VAL A 59 -8.76 -5.83 -13.85
CA VAL A 59 -7.34 -5.48 -14.04
C VAL A 59 -6.44 -6.61 -13.61
N GLY A 60 -6.67 -7.18 -12.41
CA GLY A 60 -5.81 -8.24 -11.92
C GLY A 60 -6.11 -9.62 -12.49
N ASN A 61 -7.37 -9.91 -12.84
CA ASN A 61 -7.71 -11.15 -13.54
C ASN A 61 -7.09 -11.19 -14.96
N TYR A 62 -6.90 -10.03 -15.61
CA TYR A 62 -6.13 -9.97 -16.86
C TYR A 62 -4.70 -10.47 -16.67
N PHE A 63 -3.99 -9.98 -15.65
CA PHE A 63 -2.61 -10.44 -15.36
C PHE A 63 -2.54 -11.90 -14.90
N LEU A 64 -3.51 -12.37 -14.11
CA LEU A 64 -3.56 -13.77 -13.69
C LEU A 64 -3.91 -14.74 -14.82
N SER A 65 -4.78 -14.33 -15.75
CA SER A 65 -5.11 -15.14 -16.92
C SER A 65 -3.90 -15.38 -17.83
N LEU A 66 -2.97 -14.41 -17.93
CA LEU A 66 -1.69 -14.59 -18.62
C LEU A 66 -0.82 -15.69 -17.97
N LEU A 67 -1.02 -15.96 -16.68
CA LEU A 67 -0.32 -16.98 -15.91
C LEU A 67 -1.13 -18.27 -15.74
N GLY A 68 -2.32 -18.38 -16.34
CA GLY A 68 -3.22 -19.53 -16.22
C GLY A 68 -3.84 -19.70 -14.82
N ILE A 69 -3.80 -18.68 -13.98
CA ILE A 69 -4.34 -18.71 -12.60
C ILE A 69 -5.71 -18.06 -12.60
N TYR A 70 -6.70 -18.72 -11.99
CA TYR A 70 -8.05 -18.19 -11.85
C TYR A 70 -8.43 -18.11 -10.37
N ASN A 71 -8.14 -16.98 -9.75
CA ASN A 71 -8.53 -16.71 -8.36
C ASN A 71 -8.85 -15.21 -8.21
N ASN A 72 -10.14 -14.91 -8.02
CA ASN A 72 -10.66 -13.55 -7.93
C ASN A 72 -10.08 -12.73 -6.77
N PHE A 73 -9.76 -13.38 -5.63
CA PHE A 73 -9.14 -12.71 -4.49
C PHE A 73 -7.70 -12.29 -4.82
N LEU A 74 -6.90 -13.22 -5.36
CA LEU A 74 -5.55 -12.94 -5.86
C LEU A 74 -5.57 -11.89 -6.98
N GLY A 75 -6.56 -11.94 -7.86
CA GLY A 75 -6.74 -10.97 -8.95
C GLY A 75 -6.97 -9.58 -8.39
N THR A 76 -7.89 -9.43 -7.44
CA THR A 76 -8.14 -8.13 -6.79
C THR A 76 -6.88 -7.58 -6.12
N CYS A 77 -6.13 -8.41 -5.40
CA CYS A 77 -4.87 -8.02 -4.76
C CYS A 77 -3.82 -7.54 -5.79
N ILE A 78 -3.66 -8.26 -6.89
CA ILE A 78 -2.71 -7.89 -7.96
C ILE A 78 -3.16 -6.61 -8.66
N GLY A 79 -4.45 -6.46 -8.96
CA GLY A 79 -5.00 -5.24 -9.55
C GLY A 79 -4.71 -4.02 -8.69
N CYS A 80 -4.91 -4.12 -7.37
CA CYS A 80 -4.54 -3.08 -6.42
C CYS A 80 -3.04 -2.77 -6.49
N ILE A 81 -2.16 -3.78 -6.43
CA ILE A 81 -0.71 -3.57 -6.48
C ILE A 81 -0.29 -2.88 -7.78
N VAL A 82 -0.77 -3.34 -8.94
CA VAL A 82 -0.39 -2.79 -10.25
C VAL A 82 -0.79 -1.31 -10.39
N ILE A 83 -1.94 -0.91 -9.84
CA ILE A 83 -2.39 0.49 -9.88
C ILE A 83 -1.57 1.37 -8.92
N LEU A 84 -1.23 0.83 -7.75
CA LEU A 84 -0.62 1.60 -6.66
C LEU A 84 0.90 1.68 -6.75
N TYR A 85 1.56 0.65 -7.27
CA TYR A 85 3.00 0.53 -7.33
C TYR A 85 3.68 1.65 -8.14
N PRO A 86 3.17 2.05 -9.33
CA PRO A 86 3.75 3.16 -10.09
C PRO A 86 3.72 4.49 -9.34
N ASN A 87 2.68 4.76 -8.55
CA ASN A 87 2.57 5.98 -7.74
C ASN A 87 3.69 6.06 -6.69
N TYR A 88 4.12 4.92 -6.16
CA TYR A 88 5.20 4.88 -5.18
C TYR A 88 6.58 5.01 -5.82
N LEU A 89 6.78 4.50 -7.03
CA LEU A 89 8.01 4.71 -7.80
C LEU A 89 8.28 6.21 -8.06
N LEU A 90 7.23 7.03 -8.20
CA LEU A 90 7.36 8.48 -8.38
C LEU A 90 7.98 9.22 -7.17
N ILE A 91 8.00 8.60 -5.99
CA ILE A 91 8.69 9.17 -4.81
C ILE A 91 10.21 9.01 -4.94
N PHE A 92 10.65 7.90 -5.53
CA PHE A 92 12.05 7.54 -5.67
C PHE A 92 12.65 7.96 -7.02
N LYS A 93 11.88 8.62 -7.88
CA LYS A 93 12.38 9.13 -9.17
C LYS A 93 13.45 10.19 -8.95
N GLY A 94 14.68 9.93 -9.44
CA GLY A 94 15.83 10.81 -9.26
C GLY A 94 16.20 10.98 -7.78
N ASN A 95 16.60 12.20 -7.38
CA ASN A 95 17.00 12.51 -6.00
C ASN A 95 15.83 13.03 -5.13
N LYS A 96 14.58 12.83 -5.56
CA LYS A 96 13.41 13.38 -4.89
C LYS A 96 13.30 12.91 -3.44
N ILE A 97 13.58 11.63 -3.15
CA ILE A 97 13.51 11.12 -1.79
C ILE A 97 14.51 11.79 -0.84
N GLU A 98 15.72 12.12 -1.30
CA GLU A 98 16.71 12.81 -0.47
C GLU A 98 16.25 14.24 -0.15
N PHE A 99 15.70 14.96 -1.13
CA PHE A 99 15.08 16.26 -0.91
C PHE A 99 13.89 16.19 0.08
N LEU A 100 13.07 15.13 0.00
CA LEU A 100 11.97 14.92 0.94
C LEU A 100 12.48 14.65 2.36
N ILE A 101 13.57 13.90 2.50
CA ILE A 101 14.21 13.60 3.80
C ILE A 101 14.69 14.88 4.49
N GLU A 102 15.26 15.83 3.74
CA GLU A 102 15.68 17.12 4.30
C GLU A 102 14.50 18.01 4.70
N LYS A 103 13.36 17.86 4.01
CA LYS A 103 12.19 18.73 4.17
C LYS A 103 11.20 18.27 5.24
N TYR A 104 11.03 16.96 5.44
CA TYR A 104 9.99 16.41 6.31
C TYR A 104 10.57 15.78 7.59
N PRO A 105 9.84 15.87 8.71
CA PRO A 105 10.32 15.36 9.98
C PRO A 105 10.43 13.83 9.99
N ASN A 106 11.42 13.33 10.72
CA ASN A 106 11.62 11.93 11.04
C ASN A 106 11.07 11.62 12.44
N TYR A 107 10.24 10.59 12.57
CA TYR A 107 9.66 10.13 13.83
C TYR A 107 10.31 8.83 14.32
N ASN A 108 11.51 8.51 13.82
CA ASN A 108 12.27 7.31 14.14
C ASN A 108 11.50 6.01 13.87
N GLY A 109 10.66 6.01 12.84
CA GLY A 109 9.84 4.87 12.43
C GLY A 109 8.54 4.71 13.21
N LYS A 110 8.24 5.55 14.21
CA LYS A 110 7.00 5.42 15.00
C LYS A 110 5.76 5.65 14.14
N LEU A 111 5.81 6.65 13.25
CA LEU A 111 4.68 6.96 12.37
C LEU A 111 4.51 5.86 11.32
N PHE A 112 5.61 5.41 10.74
CA PHE A 112 5.63 4.27 9.82
C PHE A 112 5.05 3.00 10.43
N ILE A 113 5.51 2.59 11.63
CA ILE A 113 5.03 1.38 12.30
C ILE A 113 3.55 1.48 12.63
N LEU A 114 3.12 2.62 13.20
CA LEU A 114 1.71 2.83 13.52
C LEU A 114 0.82 2.74 12.28
N TYR A 115 1.22 3.43 11.20
CA TYR A 115 0.51 3.35 9.93
C TYR A 115 0.46 1.91 9.40
N TRP A 116 1.59 1.21 9.40
CA TRP A 116 1.67 -0.15 8.89
C TRP A 116 0.73 -1.10 9.65
N LEU A 117 0.72 -1.01 10.99
CA LEU A 117 -0.17 -1.80 11.83
C LEU A 117 -1.64 -1.45 11.58
N VAL A 118 -2.00 -0.18 11.65
CA VAL A 118 -3.39 0.27 11.50
C VAL A 118 -3.92 -0.05 10.10
N SER A 119 -3.18 0.31 9.06
CA SER A 119 -3.57 0.06 7.65
C SER A 119 -3.44 -1.40 7.20
N THR A 120 -2.96 -2.30 8.07
CA THR A 120 -3.02 -3.74 7.81
C THR A 120 -4.16 -4.35 8.60
N PHE A 121 -4.18 -4.17 9.92
CA PHE A 121 -5.11 -4.87 10.79
C PHE A 121 -6.53 -4.30 10.76
N VAL A 122 -6.71 -2.98 10.69
CA VAL A 122 -8.06 -2.40 10.65
C VAL A 122 -8.81 -2.80 9.38
N PRO A 123 -8.22 -2.67 8.17
CA PRO A 123 -8.82 -3.21 6.95
C PRO A 123 -9.21 -4.69 7.03
N LEU A 124 -8.33 -5.53 7.57
CA LEU A 124 -8.60 -6.97 7.71
C LEU A 124 -9.79 -7.25 8.63
N LEU A 125 -9.90 -6.54 9.75
CA LEU A 125 -11.03 -6.67 10.67
C LEU A 125 -12.35 -6.22 10.01
N ILE A 126 -12.32 -5.11 9.27
CA ILE A 126 -13.51 -4.61 8.55
C ILE A 126 -13.93 -5.59 7.46
N ILE A 127 -12.99 -6.06 6.63
CA ILE A 127 -13.30 -7.04 5.57
C ILE A 127 -13.87 -8.32 6.18
N ASN A 128 -13.25 -8.82 7.27
CA ASN A 128 -13.75 -9.99 7.98
C ASN A 128 -15.19 -9.78 8.44
N TYR A 129 -15.47 -8.67 9.15
CA TYR A 129 -16.83 -8.32 9.58
C TYR A 129 -17.81 -8.30 8.41
N LEU A 130 -17.51 -7.55 7.34
CA LEU A 130 -18.39 -7.40 6.17
C LEU A 130 -18.67 -8.73 5.45
N VAL A 131 -17.69 -9.63 5.40
CA VAL A 131 -17.84 -10.96 4.78
C VAL A 131 -18.70 -11.88 5.64
N PHE A 132 -18.59 -11.84 6.98
CA PHE A 132 -19.35 -12.71 7.88
C PHE A 132 -20.73 -12.18 8.28
N THR A 133 -21.01 -10.89 8.08
CA THR A 133 -22.36 -10.31 8.31
C THR A 133 -23.24 -10.27 7.06
N ARG A 134 -22.73 -10.72 5.92
CA ARG A 134 -23.50 -10.91 4.68
C ARG A 134 -24.07 -12.32 4.63
#